data_AF-A0A7V3UJ27-F1
#
_entry.id   AF-A0A7V3UJ27-F1
#
_cell.length_a   1.000
_cell.length_b   1.000
_cell.length_c   1.000
_cell.angle_alpha   90.00
_cell.angle_beta   90.00
_cell.angle_gamma   90.00
#
_symmetry.space_group_name_H-M   'P 1'
#
loop_
_entity.id
_entity.type
_entity.pdbx_description
1 polymer ?
#
loop_
_entity_poly.entity_id
_entity_poly.type
_entity_poly.pdbx_seq_one_letter_code
_entity_poly.pdbx_strand_id
1 'polypeptide(L)'
;MLSAKPETGFLSHRELKVLALNTLDLLTVSFIGGLLSLDNVAVLQTMLSQPIVAATLIGFLLDNTEIGLLIGVLLQFLWTSNVPAGAVVPPDNSVLACIGASAAILGAQFWNPSVAIFFSLVMTVVFAPITAWADAQVRQFNNQLALSADASALEGNFRAIPLKHLSGVLIFFLKGFILILSGTSLILLLEKGLLQVSSSVPFLTSEGFVRFARIFDTLFITLGIGSAIQLLRVSGRLEGFFAAFFLCSLLVEGLKLSPEASLSLAVLVPLVGQGIYRR
;
A
#
# COMPACT_ATOMS: atom_id res chain seq x y z
N MET A 1 55.31 21.47 10.02
CA MET A 1 54.64 21.89 8.78
C MET A 1 54.34 20.65 7.96
N LEU A 2 53.08 20.23 7.89
CA LEU A 2 52.40 19.76 6.68
C LEU A 2 50.93 19.56 7.06
N SER A 3 50.12 20.47 6.53
CA SER A 3 48.69 20.62 6.74
C SER A 3 47.94 19.45 6.11
N ALA A 4 47.17 18.71 6.91
CA ALA A 4 46.09 17.87 6.40
C ALA A 4 44.93 18.80 6.02
N LYS A 5 44.71 18.97 4.72
CA LYS A 5 43.51 19.65 4.20
C LYS A 5 42.28 18.79 4.52
N PRO A 6 41.15 19.39 4.95
CA PRO A 6 39.89 18.67 5.06
C PRO A 6 39.40 18.35 3.64
N GLU A 7 39.21 17.06 3.35
CA GLU A 7 38.46 16.64 2.17
C GLU A 7 37.04 17.20 2.29
N THR A 8 36.74 18.18 1.45
CA THR A 8 35.42 18.77 1.34
C THR A 8 34.51 17.74 0.68
N GLY A 9 33.51 17.28 1.44
CA GLY A 9 32.52 16.29 1.01
C GLY A 9 31.61 16.82 -0.10
N PHE A 10 32.11 16.85 -1.33
CA PHE A 10 31.27 16.92 -2.51
C PHE A 10 30.71 15.53 -2.79
N LEU A 11 29.39 15.36 -2.61
CA LEU A 11 28.65 14.17 -3.02
C LEU A 11 29.03 13.80 -4.46
N SER A 12 29.34 12.52 -4.70
CA SER A 12 29.79 12.10 -6.03
C SER A 12 28.67 12.32 -7.07
N HIS A 13 29.02 12.51 -8.35
CA HIS A 13 28.04 12.64 -9.44
C HIS A 13 27.01 11.49 -9.50
N ARG A 14 27.36 10.30 -8.98
CA ARG A 14 26.49 9.14 -8.90
C ARG A 14 25.46 9.29 -7.76
N GLU A 15 25.89 9.82 -6.62
CA GLU A 15 25.01 10.10 -5.47
C GLU A 15 24.04 11.25 -5.78
N LEU A 16 24.50 12.27 -6.51
CA LEU A 16 23.65 13.36 -6.98
C LEU A 16 22.60 12.88 -8.00
N LYS A 17 22.96 11.99 -8.92
CA LYS A 17 21.99 11.39 -9.86
C LYS A 17 20.96 10.52 -9.14
N VAL A 18 21.39 9.69 -8.20
CA VAL A 18 20.49 8.84 -7.40
C VAL A 18 19.58 9.71 -6.52
N LEU A 19 20.07 10.79 -5.90
CA LEU A 19 19.22 11.73 -5.16
C LEU A 19 18.21 12.48 -6.04
N ALA A 20 18.65 12.94 -7.23
CA ALA A 20 17.80 13.70 -8.15
C ALA A 20 16.72 12.83 -8.81
N LEU A 21 17.04 11.59 -9.19
CA LEU A 21 16.06 10.60 -9.65
C LEU A 21 15.01 10.34 -8.55
N ASN A 22 15.46 10.06 -7.33
CA ASN A 22 14.57 9.80 -6.20
C ASN A 22 13.58 10.96 -5.93
N THR A 23 13.97 12.22 -6.17
CA THR A 23 13.10 13.38 -5.87
C THR A 23 11.97 13.51 -6.89
N LEU A 24 12.26 13.34 -8.18
CA LEU A 24 11.25 13.42 -9.23
C LEU A 24 10.31 12.21 -9.17
N ASP A 25 10.84 11.03 -8.86
CA ASP A 25 10.07 9.81 -8.62
C ASP A 25 9.09 10.01 -7.46
N LEU A 26 9.58 10.56 -6.33
CA LEU A 26 8.74 10.88 -5.17
C LEU A 26 7.62 11.86 -5.50
N LEU A 27 7.90 12.93 -6.25
CA LEU A 27 6.88 13.90 -6.67
C LEU A 27 5.86 13.25 -7.61
N THR A 28 6.31 12.44 -8.56
CA THR A 28 5.45 11.75 -9.54
C THR A 28 4.53 10.76 -8.85
N VAL A 29 5.07 9.91 -7.97
CA VAL A 29 4.30 8.94 -7.18
C VAL A 29 3.30 9.66 -6.27
N SER A 30 3.70 10.76 -5.62
CA SER A 30 2.82 11.51 -4.74
C SER A 30 1.68 12.19 -5.51
N PHE A 31 1.98 12.69 -6.70
CA PHE A 31 0.99 13.29 -7.58
C PHE A 31 -0.03 12.26 -8.08
N ILE A 32 0.45 11.16 -8.68
CA ILE A 32 -0.42 10.09 -9.18
C ILE A 32 -1.19 9.41 -8.04
N GLY A 33 -0.52 9.09 -6.94
CA GLY A 33 -1.17 8.51 -5.77
C GLY A 33 -2.17 9.46 -5.10
N GLY A 34 -1.91 10.76 -5.12
CA GLY A 34 -2.88 11.79 -4.72
C GLY A 34 -4.14 11.76 -5.58
N LEU A 35 -3.99 11.61 -6.90
CA LEU A 35 -5.15 11.43 -7.81
C LEU A 35 -5.89 10.12 -7.53
N LEU A 36 -5.18 9.01 -7.30
CA LEU A 36 -5.79 7.72 -6.94
C LEU A 36 -6.57 7.81 -5.62
N SER A 37 -6.09 8.60 -4.66
CA SER A 37 -6.78 8.78 -3.38
C SER A 37 -8.14 9.47 -3.52
N LEU A 38 -8.35 10.24 -4.61
CA LEU A 38 -9.65 10.83 -4.92
C LEU A 38 -10.70 9.77 -5.28
N ASP A 39 -10.27 8.66 -5.88
CA ASP A 39 -11.16 7.59 -6.35
C ASP A 39 -11.90 6.89 -5.21
N ASN A 40 -11.31 6.87 -4.01
CA ASN A 40 -11.90 6.26 -2.83
C ASN A 40 -13.12 7.02 -2.27
N VAL A 41 -13.18 8.35 -2.40
CA VAL A 41 -14.15 9.16 -1.64
C VAL A 41 -14.75 10.32 -2.45
N ALA A 42 -14.00 10.90 -3.38
CA ALA A 42 -14.29 12.22 -3.93
C ALA A 42 -14.78 12.20 -5.38
N VAL A 43 -14.21 11.38 -6.26
CA VAL A 43 -14.49 11.44 -7.71
C VAL A 43 -14.39 10.04 -8.35
N LEU A 44 -15.13 9.79 -9.43
CA LEU A 44 -15.05 8.63 -10.33
C LEU A 44 -15.51 7.26 -9.77
N GLN A 45 -15.11 6.85 -8.56
CA GLN A 45 -15.45 5.54 -7.97
C GLN A 45 -15.18 4.34 -8.90
N THR A 46 -14.07 4.41 -9.63
CA THR A 46 -13.62 3.46 -10.65
C THR A 46 -12.94 2.21 -10.09
N MET A 47 -12.78 2.11 -8.76
CA MET A 47 -12.03 1.06 -8.07
C MET A 47 -10.53 1.02 -8.43
N LEU A 48 -9.98 2.11 -8.99
CA LEU A 48 -8.54 2.25 -9.20
C LEU A 48 -7.80 2.51 -7.88
N SER A 49 -8.50 2.97 -6.84
CA SER A 49 -7.98 3.12 -5.48
C SER A 49 -7.66 1.81 -4.75
N GLN A 50 -8.02 0.65 -5.32
CA GLN A 50 -7.75 -0.64 -4.69
C GLN A 50 -6.24 -0.87 -4.55
N PRO A 51 -5.76 -1.35 -3.38
CA PRO A 51 -4.33 -1.59 -3.15
C PRO A 51 -3.62 -2.33 -4.28
N ILE A 52 -4.22 -3.38 -4.83
CA ILE A 52 -3.62 -4.16 -5.92
C ILE A 52 -3.41 -3.30 -7.17
N VAL A 53 -4.35 -2.43 -7.53
CA VAL A 53 -4.28 -1.60 -8.73
C VAL A 53 -3.33 -0.42 -8.49
N ALA A 54 -3.50 0.28 -7.38
CA ALA A 54 -2.72 1.46 -7.03
C ALA A 54 -1.22 1.13 -6.89
N ALA A 55 -0.87 0.09 -6.12
CA ALA A 55 0.52 -0.31 -5.94
C ALA A 55 1.16 -0.82 -7.24
N THR A 56 0.41 -1.55 -8.08
CA THR A 56 0.91 -2.01 -9.38
C THR A 56 1.18 -0.82 -10.31
N LEU A 57 0.31 0.19 -10.32
CA LEU A 57 0.52 1.41 -11.10
C LEU A 57 1.76 2.18 -10.63
N ILE A 58 1.95 2.33 -9.31
CA ILE A 58 3.17 2.92 -8.75
C ILE A 58 4.39 2.09 -9.15
N GLY A 59 4.30 0.77 -9.11
CA GLY A 59 5.37 -0.12 -9.57
C GLY A 59 5.71 0.07 -11.04
N PHE A 60 4.70 0.20 -11.90
CA PHE A 60 4.91 0.52 -13.32
C PHE A 60 5.58 1.89 -13.51
N LEU A 61 5.21 2.91 -12.74
CA LEU A 61 5.83 4.24 -12.81
C LEU A 61 7.28 4.27 -12.34
N LEU A 62 7.66 3.34 -11.45
CA LEU A 62 9.02 3.20 -10.91
C LEU A 62 9.82 2.08 -11.58
N ASP A 63 9.39 1.61 -12.76
CA ASP A 63 10.02 0.54 -13.54
C ASP A 63 10.20 -0.80 -12.78
N ASN A 64 9.34 -1.08 -11.80
CA ASN A 64 9.30 -2.35 -11.06
C ASN A 64 7.86 -2.78 -10.73
N THR A 65 7.16 -3.29 -11.75
CA THR A 65 5.78 -3.76 -11.61
C THR A 65 5.66 -4.99 -10.70
N GLU A 66 6.70 -5.83 -10.61
CA GLU A 66 6.67 -7.05 -9.80
C GLU A 66 6.56 -6.74 -8.30
N ILE A 67 7.43 -5.85 -7.79
CA ILE A 67 7.36 -5.41 -6.38
C ILE A 67 6.05 -4.64 -6.13
N GLY A 68 5.63 -3.78 -7.06
CA GLY A 68 4.37 -3.05 -6.95
C GLY A 68 3.16 -3.98 -6.83
N LEU A 69 3.08 -5.01 -7.68
CA LEU A 69 2.03 -6.01 -7.65
C LEU A 69 2.06 -6.81 -6.34
N LEU A 70 3.23 -7.26 -5.92
CA LEU A 70 3.40 -8.01 -4.68
C LEU A 70 2.90 -7.20 -3.47
N ILE A 71 3.36 -5.97 -3.30
CA ILE A 71 2.89 -5.08 -2.23
C ILE A 71 1.39 -4.88 -2.31
N GLY A 72 0.86 -4.64 -3.52
CA GLY A 72 -0.57 -4.47 -3.74
C GLY A 72 -1.40 -5.66 -3.28
N VAL A 73 -0.98 -6.89 -3.63
CA VAL A 73 -1.63 -8.13 -3.20
C VAL A 73 -1.56 -8.29 -1.67
N LEU A 74 -0.40 -8.07 -1.07
CA LEU A 74 -0.19 -8.20 0.38
C LEU A 74 -1.10 -7.25 1.16
N LEU A 75 -1.16 -5.98 0.73
CA LEU A 75 -1.96 -4.96 1.37
C LEU A 75 -3.46 -5.12 1.09
N GLN A 76 -3.85 -5.57 -0.12
CA GLN A 76 -5.23 -5.89 -0.44
C GLN A 76 -5.77 -6.93 0.55
N PHE A 77 -5.04 -8.03 0.74
CA PHE A 77 -5.46 -9.08 1.66
C PHE A 77 -5.46 -8.59 3.10
N LEU A 78 -4.44 -7.85 3.54
CA LEU A 78 -4.38 -7.31 4.90
C LEU A 78 -5.61 -6.46 5.25
N TRP A 79 -6.04 -5.58 4.35
CA TRP A 79 -7.16 -4.65 4.61
C TRP A 79 -8.50 -5.07 3.99
N THR A 80 -8.63 -6.33 3.55
CA THR A 80 -9.89 -6.86 3.02
C THR A 80 -11.03 -6.74 4.05
N SER A 81 -10.74 -6.79 5.36
CA SER A 81 -11.73 -6.73 6.45
C SER A 81 -12.17 -5.32 6.90
N ASN A 82 -11.53 -4.26 6.40
CA ASN A 82 -11.83 -2.88 6.82
C ASN A 82 -13.02 -2.31 6.03
N VAL A 83 -14.21 -2.85 6.27
CA VAL A 83 -15.46 -2.27 5.75
C VAL A 83 -15.87 -1.11 6.68
N PRO A 84 -16.09 0.12 6.17
CA PRO A 84 -16.57 1.22 7.00
C PRO A 84 -17.94 0.86 7.60
N ALA A 85 -18.01 0.76 8.93
CA ALA A 85 -19.23 0.51 9.67
C ALA A 85 -19.49 1.66 10.64
N GLY A 86 -20.62 2.36 10.46
CA GLY A 86 -20.97 3.52 11.28
C GLY A 86 -20.09 4.74 11.00
N ALA A 87 -19.67 5.44 12.06
CA ALA A 87 -18.90 6.70 11.97
C ALA A 87 -17.37 6.50 11.98
N VAL A 88 -16.87 5.26 11.94
CA VAL A 88 -15.44 4.97 11.92
C VAL A 88 -14.88 5.25 10.53
N VAL A 89 -13.87 6.13 10.47
CA VAL A 89 -13.13 6.40 9.24
C VAL A 89 -12.00 5.37 9.13
N PRO A 90 -12.02 4.46 8.13
CA PRO A 90 -10.96 3.47 7.96
C PRO A 90 -9.67 4.13 7.43
N PRO A 91 -8.51 3.46 7.56
CA PRO A 91 -7.29 3.88 6.89
C PRO A 91 -7.45 4.03 5.37
N ASP A 92 -6.71 4.94 4.77
CA ASP A 92 -6.75 5.13 3.32
C ASP A 92 -5.84 4.10 2.63
N ASN A 93 -6.47 3.00 2.23
CA ASN A 93 -5.81 1.86 1.60
C ASN A 93 -5.03 2.25 0.33
N SER A 94 -5.50 3.26 -0.43
CA SER A 94 -4.84 3.69 -1.68
C SER A 94 -3.55 4.44 -1.41
N VAL A 95 -3.57 5.34 -0.42
CA VAL A 95 -2.40 6.10 0.05
C VAL A 95 -1.36 5.16 0.62
N LEU A 96 -1.79 4.20 1.46
CA LEU A 96 -0.91 3.21 2.05
C LEU A 96 -0.29 2.28 0.99
N ALA A 97 -1.06 1.87 -0.01
CA ALA A 97 -0.54 1.08 -1.13
C ALA A 97 0.52 1.83 -1.93
N CYS A 98 0.30 3.12 -2.20
CA CYS A 98 1.29 3.96 -2.87
C CYS A 98 2.57 4.12 -2.04
N ILE A 99 2.45 4.41 -0.74
CA ILE A 99 3.60 4.55 0.19
C ILE A 99 4.40 3.25 0.26
N GLY A 100 3.73 2.11 0.46
CA GLY A 100 4.40 0.83 0.61
C GLY A 100 5.13 0.40 -0.67
N ALA A 101 4.50 0.58 -1.84
CA ALA A 101 5.09 0.20 -3.11
C ALA A 101 6.29 1.08 -3.46
N SER A 102 6.15 2.40 -3.32
CA SER A 102 7.23 3.34 -3.64
C SER A 102 8.41 3.19 -2.69
N ALA A 103 8.15 3.03 -1.39
CA ALA A 103 9.20 2.79 -0.40
C ALA A 103 9.94 1.49 -0.67
N ALA A 104 9.23 0.40 -0.98
CA ALA A 104 9.86 -0.90 -1.24
C ALA A 104 10.74 -0.87 -2.49
N ILE A 105 10.26 -0.25 -3.58
CA ILE A 105 10.98 -0.18 -4.85
C ILE A 105 12.21 0.73 -4.74
N LEU A 106 12.04 1.92 -4.17
CA LEU A 106 13.15 2.86 -4.00
C LEU A 106 14.15 2.36 -2.95
N GLY A 107 13.67 1.68 -1.90
CA GLY A 107 14.49 1.01 -0.89
C GLY A 107 15.34 -0.13 -1.45
N ALA A 108 14.80 -0.90 -2.40
CA ALA A 108 15.50 -1.99 -3.07
C ALA A 108 16.70 -1.52 -3.92
N GLN A 109 16.87 -0.22 -4.15
CA GLN A 109 18.07 0.32 -4.81
C GLN A 109 19.33 0.24 -3.90
N PHE A 110 19.15 0.17 -2.58
CA PHE A 110 20.25 0.14 -1.61
C PHE A 110 20.14 -0.99 -0.58
N TRP A 111 19.01 -1.69 -0.53
CA TRP A 111 18.81 -2.92 0.23
C TRP A 111 18.62 -4.13 -0.67
N ASN A 112 18.75 -5.34 -0.10
CA ASN A 112 18.18 -6.53 -0.75
C ASN A 112 16.65 -6.34 -0.92
N PRO A 113 16.05 -6.70 -2.06
CA PRO A 113 14.62 -6.47 -2.31
C PRO A 113 13.69 -7.02 -1.23
N SER A 114 13.94 -8.23 -0.72
CA SER A 114 13.12 -8.81 0.36
C SER A 114 13.21 -7.99 1.65
N VAL A 115 14.38 -7.41 1.94
CA VAL A 115 14.58 -6.56 3.13
C VAL A 115 13.87 -5.21 2.97
N ALA A 116 13.94 -4.60 1.78
CA ALA A 116 13.22 -3.37 1.49
C ALA A 116 11.69 -3.55 1.60
N ILE A 117 11.16 -4.62 0.99
CA ILE A 117 9.75 -5.01 1.08
C ILE A 117 9.33 -5.18 2.56
N PHE A 118 10.12 -5.92 3.33
CA PHE A 118 9.86 -6.13 4.76
C PHE A 118 9.75 -4.80 5.53
N PHE A 119 10.74 -3.92 5.43
CA PHE A 119 10.72 -2.64 6.14
C PHE A 119 9.57 -1.76 5.68
N SER A 120 9.35 -1.68 4.37
CA SER A 120 8.28 -0.88 3.79
C SER A 120 6.89 -1.37 4.22
N LEU A 121 6.62 -2.67 4.26
CA LEU A 121 5.35 -3.23 4.73
C LEU A 121 5.11 -2.95 6.22
N VAL A 122 6.12 -3.20 7.07
CA VAL A 122 6.02 -2.93 8.51
C VAL A 122 5.71 -1.45 8.76
N MET A 123 6.45 -0.56 8.10
CA MET A 123 6.23 0.87 8.24
C MET A 123 4.88 1.32 7.68
N THR A 124 4.42 0.72 6.58
CA THR A 124 3.10 1.03 6.01
C THR A 124 1.98 0.72 7.02
N VAL A 125 2.06 -0.41 7.72
CA VAL A 125 1.08 -0.74 8.78
C VAL A 125 1.12 0.28 9.91
N VAL A 126 2.33 0.71 10.33
CA VAL A 126 2.50 1.76 11.35
C VAL A 126 1.92 3.11 10.90
N PHE A 127 1.95 3.42 9.60
CA PHE A 127 1.37 4.64 9.04
C PHE A 127 -0.16 4.62 8.93
N ALA A 128 -0.82 3.46 9.01
CA ALA A 128 -2.26 3.33 8.80
C ALA A 128 -3.12 4.27 9.69
N PRO A 129 -2.88 4.40 11.01
CA PRO A 129 -3.66 5.31 11.87
C PRO A 129 -3.51 6.78 11.47
N ILE A 130 -2.34 7.18 10.96
CA ILE A 130 -2.08 8.56 10.50
C ILE A 130 -2.96 8.88 9.30
N THR A 131 -3.08 7.95 8.35
CA THR A 131 -3.94 8.13 7.17
C THR A 131 -5.42 8.24 7.54
N ALA A 132 -5.89 7.41 8.49
CA ALA A 132 -7.26 7.47 8.99
C ALA A 132 -7.55 8.81 9.70
N TRP A 133 -6.63 9.26 10.55
CA TRP A 133 -6.73 10.54 11.24
C TRP A 133 -6.80 11.71 10.25
N ALA A 134 -5.89 11.74 9.27
CA ALA A 134 -5.86 12.80 8.26
C ALA A 134 -7.14 12.81 7.41
N ASP A 135 -7.66 11.64 7.03
CA ASP A 135 -8.93 11.52 6.32
C ASP A 135 -10.10 12.06 7.15
N ALA A 136 -10.15 11.75 8.44
CA ALA A 136 -11.16 12.29 9.36
C ALA A 136 -11.10 13.82 9.47
N GLN A 137 -9.89 14.41 9.53
CA GLN A 137 -9.73 15.87 9.54
C GLN A 137 -10.25 16.50 8.25
N VAL A 138 -9.86 15.98 7.09
CA VAL A 138 -10.33 16.50 5.79
C VAL A 138 -11.84 16.43 5.67
N ARG A 139 -12.47 15.35 6.14
CA ARG A 139 -13.94 15.23 6.17
C ARG A 139 -14.59 16.31 7.03
N GLN A 140 -14.01 16.64 8.19
CA GLN A 140 -14.52 17.71 9.04
C GLN A 140 -14.43 19.08 8.36
N PHE A 141 -13.30 19.39 7.71
CA PHE A 141 -13.15 20.62 6.95
C PHE A 141 -14.13 20.69 5.77
N ASN A 142 -14.29 19.59 5.04
CA ASN A 142 -15.23 19.54 3.92
C ASN A 142 -16.69 19.68 4.37
N ASN A 143 -17.03 19.24 5.59
CA ASN A 143 -18.36 19.49 6.16
C ASN A 143 -18.61 21.00 6.37
N GLN A 144 -17.60 21.77 6.78
CA GLN A 144 -17.71 23.23 6.89
C GLN A 144 -17.89 23.89 5.52
N LEU A 145 -17.17 23.41 4.49
CA LEU A 145 -17.36 23.87 3.12
C LEU A 145 -18.76 23.57 2.59
N ALA A 146 -19.33 22.42 2.93
CA ALA A 146 -20.70 22.04 2.58
C ALA A 146 -21.73 22.97 3.23
N LEU A 147 -21.64 23.21 4.55
CA LEU A 147 -22.51 24.16 5.25
C LEU A 147 -22.41 25.57 4.67
N SER A 148 -21.19 25.99 4.30
CA SER A 148 -20.98 27.27 3.63
C SER A 148 -21.62 27.29 2.24
N ALA A 149 -21.59 26.18 1.49
CA ALA A 149 -22.24 26.08 0.19
C ALA A 149 -23.76 26.20 0.30
N ASP A 150 -24.38 25.58 1.32
CA ASP A 150 -25.81 25.70 1.62
C ASP A 150 -26.19 27.15 1.92
N ALA A 151 -25.40 27.86 2.74
CA ALA A 151 -25.62 29.28 3.01
C ALA A 151 -25.58 30.13 1.72
N SER A 152 -24.60 29.89 0.84
CA SER A 152 -24.51 30.59 -0.44
C SER A 152 -25.66 30.25 -1.41
N ALA A 153 -26.24 29.05 -1.32
CA ALA A 153 -27.43 28.71 -2.09
C ALA A 153 -28.65 29.50 -1.63
N LEU A 154 -28.82 29.68 -0.31
CA LEU A 154 -29.90 30.51 0.27
C LEU A 154 -29.77 31.99 -0.11
N GLU A 155 -28.55 32.49 -0.22
CA GLU A 155 -28.25 33.85 -0.69
C GLU A 155 -28.39 34.04 -2.21
N GLY A 156 -28.72 32.97 -2.96
CA GLY A 156 -28.82 33.00 -4.42
C GLY A 156 -27.46 33.07 -5.15
N ASN A 157 -26.34 32.89 -4.44
CA ASN A 157 -25.00 32.92 -5.01
C ASN A 157 -24.58 31.53 -5.51
N PHE A 158 -25.22 31.07 -6.59
CA PHE A 158 -24.95 29.75 -7.19
C PHE A 158 -23.53 29.61 -7.76
N ARG A 159 -22.82 30.71 -8.02
CA ARG A 159 -21.42 30.67 -8.51
C ARG A 159 -20.43 30.20 -7.44
N ALA A 160 -20.74 30.40 -6.15
CA ALA A 160 -19.86 30.01 -5.06
C ALA A 160 -19.90 28.50 -4.75
N ILE A 161 -21.00 27.83 -5.08
CA ILE A 161 -21.21 26.39 -4.82
C ILE A 161 -20.15 25.51 -5.52
N PRO A 162 -19.94 25.60 -6.86
CA PRO A 162 -18.96 24.76 -7.54
C PRO A 162 -17.52 25.03 -7.07
N LEU A 163 -17.20 26.28 -6.69
CA LEU A 163 -15.89 26.61 -6.14
C LEU A 163 -15.64 25.89 -4.81
N LYS A 164 -16.62 25.90 -3.89
CA LYS A 164 -16.51 25.19 -2.61
C LYS A 164 -16.43 23.69 -2.79
N HIS A 165 -17.18 23.13 -3.74
CA HIS A 165 -17.09 21.72 -4.10
C HIS A 165 -15.68 21.36 -4.61
N LEU A 166 -15.15 22.14 -5.56
CA LEU A 166 -13.81 21.92 -6.11
C LEU A 166 -12.72 22.12 -5.05
N SER A 167 -12.88 23.06 -4.12
CA SER A 167 -11.99 23.20 -2.96
C SER A 167 -11.97 21.94 -2.10
N GLY A 168 -13.14 21.32 -1.85
CA GLY A 168 -13.21 20.06 -1.10
C GLY A 168 -12.48 18.90 -1.80
N VAL A 169 -12.59 18.81 -3.12
CA VAL A 169 -11.85 17.83 -3.94
C VAL A 169 -10.34 18.11 -3.87
N LEU A 170 -9.93 19.37 -4.01
CA LEU A 170 -8.52 19.77 -3.94
C LEU A 170 -7.90 19.43 -2.57
N ILE A 171 -8.63 19.62 -1.47
CA ILE A 171 -8.15 19.28 -0.13
C ILE A 171 -7.93 17.76 0.00
N PHE A 172 -8.83 16.92 -0.53
CA PHE A 172 -8.63 15.46 -0.56
C PHE A 172 -7.40 15.07 -1.38
N PHE A 173 -7.20 15.69 -2.54
CA PHE A 173 -6.01 15.48 -3.37
C PHE A 173 -4.72 15.85 -2.61
N LEU A 174 -4.70 17.03 -1.99
CA LEU A 174 -3.55 17.51 -1.22
C LEU A 174 -3.24 16.62 -0.03
N LYS A 175 -4.27 16.08 0.65
CA LYS A 175 -4.09 15.07 1.71
C LYS A 175 -3.36 13.84 1.17
N GLY A 176 -3.84 13.25 0.08
CA GLY A 176 -3.20 12.09 -0.54
C GLY A 176 -1.75 12.41 -0.95
N PHE A 177 -1.55 13.51 -1.67
CA PHE A 177 -0.23 13.97 -2.10
C PHE A 177 0.75 14.15 -0.93
N ILE A 178 0.37 14.89 0.10
CA ILE A 178 1.24 15.19 1.24
C ILE A 178 1.56 13.92 2.03
N LEU A 179 0.57 13.05 2.28
CA LEU A 179 0.79 11.82 3.02
C LEU A 179 1.71 10.85 2.27
N ILE A 180 1.55 10.71 0.95
CA ILE A 180 2.40 9.84 0.16
C ILE A 180 3.82 10.40 0.10
N LEU A 181 3.97 11.71 -0.13
CA LEU A 181 5.28 12.36 -0.20
C LEU A 181 6.03 12.23 1.13
N SER A 182 5.38 12.62 2.23
CA SER A 182 5.99 12.60 3.56
C SER A 182 6.20 11.19 4.09
N GLY A 183 5.22 10.30 3.88
CA GLY A 183 5.30 8.90 4.30
C GLY A 183 6.42 8.15 3.60
N THR A 184 6.46 8.20 2.27
CA THR A 184 7.55 7.55 1.50
C THR A 184 8.91 8.14 1.87
N SER A 185 9.01 9.47 1.96
CA SER A 185 10.27 10.13 2.31
C SER A 185 10.76 9.74 3.72
N LEU A 186 9.85 9.65 4.69
CA LEU A 186 10.20 9.25 6.05
C LEU A 186 10.67 7.79 6.10
N ILE A 187 9.98 6.88 5.40
CA ILE A 187 10.38 5.47 5.36
C ILE A 187 11.76 5.33 4.73
N LEU A 188 12.00 5.97 3.59
CA LEU A 188 13.32 5.94 2.94
C LEU A 188 14.42 6.57 3.81
N LEU A 189 14.11 7.62 4.57
CA LEU A 189 15.06 8.21 5.52
C LEU A 189 15.41 7.20 6.63
N LEU A 190 14.42 6.50 7.18
CA LEU A 190 14.63 5.47 8.19
C LEU A 190 15.42 4.28 7.63
N GLU A 191 15.08 3.79 6.45
CA GLU A 191 15.81 2.69 5.80
C GLU A 191 17.27 3.06 5.51
N LYS A 192 17.54 4.28 5.06
CA LYS A 192 18.92 4.78 4.87
C LYS A 192 19.66 4.91 6.20
N GLY A 193 19.00 5.38 7.25
CA GLY A 193 19.57 5.43 8.59
C GLY A 193 19.92 4.04 9.12
N LEU A 194 19.04 3.06 8.92
CA LEU A 194 19.31 1.66 9.25
C LEU A 194 20.49 1.10 8.46
N LEU A 195 20.62 1.46 7.18
CA LEU A 195 21.74 1.02 6.34
C LEU A 195 23.08 1.58 6.87
N GLN A 196 23.11 2.83 7.32
CA GLN A 196 24.32 3.44 7.90
C GLN A 196 24.76 2.69 9.18
N VAL A 197 23.80 2.33 10.03
CA VAL A 197 24.06 1.60 11.28
C VAL A 197 24.32 0.09 11.05
N SER A 198 23.98 -0.44 9.87
CA SER A 198 24.21 -1.86 9.54
C SER A 198 25.68 -2.29 9.63
N SER A 199 26.62 -1.35 9.49
CA SER A 199 28.05 -1.57 9.74
C SER A 199 28.35 -2.00 11.19
N SER A 200 27.57 -1.48 12.14
CA SER A 200 27.65 -1.83 13.57
C SER A 200 26.73 -2.99 13.96
N VAL A 201 25.72 -3.29 13.12
CA VAL A 201 24.80 -4.42 13.29
C VAL A 201 24.74 -5.25 12.00
N PRO A 202 25.78 -6.08 11.73
CA PRO A 202 25.88 -6.85 10.49
C PRO A 202 24.75 -7.88 10.31
N PHE A 203 24.00 -8.17 11.39
CA PHE A 203 22.83 -9.04 11.32
C PHE A 203 21.79 -8.55 10.29
N LEU A 204 21.60 -7.23 10.15
CA LEU A 204 20.62 -6.65 9.22
C LEU A 204 20.93 -6.91 7.75
N THR A 205 22.20 -7.14 7.41
CA THR A 205 22.65 -7.48 6.05
C THR A 205 23.00 -8.96 5.90
N SER A 206 22.82 -9.75 6.95
CA SER A 206 23.14 -11.18 6.93
C SER A 206 22.18 -11.96 6.03
N GLU A 207 22.68 -13.03 5.42
CA GLU A 207 21.86 -14.01 4.69
C GLU A 207 20.71 -14.57 5.53
N GLY A 208 20.90 -14.69 6.84
CA GLY A 208 19.86 -15.11 7.77
C GLY A 208 18.69 -14.14 7.83
N PHE A 209 18.97 -12.84 7.87
CA PHE A 209 17.94 -11.80 7.88
C PHE A 209 17.23 -11.67 6.52
N VAL A 210 17.96 -11.80 5.41
CA VAL A 210 17.35 -11.84 4.07
C VAL A 210 16.38 -13.01 3.94
N ARG A 211 16.75 -14.20 4.42
CA ARG A 211 15.85 -15.37 4.47
C ARG A 211 14.63 -15.12 5.35
N PHE A 212 14.84 -14.52 6.52
CA PHE A 212 13.74 -14.13 7.41
C PHE A 212 12.76 -13.19 6.72
N ALA A 213 13.25 -12.13 6.05
CA ALA A 213 12.42 -11.17 5.32
C ALA A 213 11.60 -11.85 4.22
N ARG A 214 12.21 -12.76 3.45
CA ARG A 214 11.50 -13.53 2.42
C ARG A 214 10.41 -14.45 3.00
N ILE A 215 10.68 -15.08 4.15
CA ILE A 215 9.68 -15.90 4.85
C ILE A 215 8.55 -15.02 5.36
N PHE A 216 8.86 -13.82 5.88
CA PHE A 216 7.88 -12.85 6.33
C PHE A 216 6.89 -12.48 5.23
N ASP A 217 7.36 -12.20 4.01
CA ASP A 217 6.48 -11.89 2.87
C ASP A 217 5.43 -13.00 2.65
N THR A 218 5.86 -14.26 2.76
CA THR A 218 4.98 -15.44 2.61
C THR A 218 3.99 -15.58 3.79
N LEU A 219 4.45 -15.33 5.02
CA LEU A 219 3.60 -15.33 6.21
C LEU A 219 2.57 -14.21 6.15
N PHE A 220 2.93 -13.06 5.58
CA PHE A 220 2.05 -11.91 5.45
C PHE A 220 0.87 -12.19 4.51
N ILE A 221 1.11 -12.90 3.39
CA ILE A 221 0.02 -13.43 2.53
C ILE A 221 -0.93 -14.29 3.36
N THR A 222 -0.38 -15.18 4.18
CA THR A 222 -1.19 -16.11 5.01
C THR A 222 -2.04 -15.35 6.02
N LEU A 223 -1.50 -14.31 6.66
CA LEU A 223 -2.25 -13.42 7.55
C LEU A 223 -3.39 -12.71 6.81
N GLY A 224 -3.14 -12.22 5.61
CA GLY A 224 -4.15 -11.57 4.77
C GLY A 224 -5.25 -12.53 4.27
N ILE A 225 -4.91 -13.79 3.96
CA ILE A 225 -5.91 -14.82 3.66
C ILE A 225 -6.77 -15.07 4.91
N GLY A 226 -6.16 -15.12 6.09
CA GLY A 226 -6.87 -15.25 7.37
C GLY A 226 -7.89 -14.15 7.62
N SER A 227 -7.52 -12.88 7.39
CA SER A 227 -8.45 -11.75 7.54
C SER A 227 -9.61 -11.79 6.53
N ALA A 228 -9.35 -12.25 5.30
CA ALA A 228 -10.39 -12.46 4.29
C ALA A 228 -11.34 -13.61 4.67
N ILE A 229 -10.83 -14.72 5.23
CA ILE A 229 -11.66 -15.83 5.72
C ILE A 229 -12.57 -15.38 6.87
N GLN A 230 -12.10 -14.49 7.75
CA GLN A 230 -12.89 -13.98 8.88
C GLN A 230 -14.16 -13.25 8.42
N LEU A 231 -14.11 -12.55 7.27
CA LEU A 231 -15.28 -11.90 6.66
C LEU A 231 -16.33 -12.89 6.15
N LEU A 232 -15.90 -14.07 5.71
CA LEU A 232 -16.82 -15.06 5.15
C LEU A 232 -17.76 -15.66 6.21
N ARG A 233 -17.52 -15.43 7.52
CA ARG A 233 -18.38 -15.86 8.65
C ARG A 233 -19.03 -17.23 8.44
N VAL A 234 -18.30 -18.20 7.89
CA VAL A 234 -18.86 -19.53 7.64
C VAL A 234 -18.71 -20.38 8.90
N SER A 235 -19.52 -20.08 9.92
CA SER A 235 -19.70 -20.96 11.07
C SER A 235 -20.24 -22.31 10.58
N GLY A 236 -19.35 -23.31 10.51
CA GLY A 236 -19.69 -24.71 10.20
C GLY A 236 -19.23 -25.26 8.84
N ARG A 237 -18.45 -24.55 8.01
CA ARG A 237 -17.91 -25.10 6.73
C ARG A 237 -16.41 -24.88 6.50
N LEU A 238 -15.67 -24.50 7.54
CA LEU A 238 -14.20 -24.40 7.48
C LEU A 238 -13.56 -25.75 7.10
N GLU A 239 -14.11 -26.85 7.60
CA GLU A 239 -13.68 -28.21 7.25
C GLU A 239 -13.75 -28.48 5.74
N GLY A 240 -14.81 -28.01 5.07
CA GLY A 240 -14.96 -28.15 3.61
C GLY A 240 -13.97 -27.29 2.82
N PHE A 241 -13.64 -26.09 3.32
CA PHE A 241 -12.60 -25.25 2.72
C PHE A 241 -11.21 -25.89 2.84
N PHE A 242 -10.84 -26.35 4.05
CA PHE A 242 -9.57 -27.03 4.27
C PHE A 242 -9.47 -28.37 3.54
N ALA A 243 -10.57 -29.13 3.47
CA ALA A 243 -10.62 -30.38 2.70
C ALA A 243 -10.44 -30.11 1.20
N ALA A 244 -11.13 -29.10 0.64
CA ALA A 244 -10.97 -28.71 -0.76
C ALA A 244 -9.55 -28.19 -1.07
N PHE A 245 -8.98 -27.39 -0.18
CA PHE A 245 -7.60 -26.92 -0.27
C PHE A 245 -6.61 -28.09 -0.26
N PHE A 246 -6.75 -29.03 0.67
CA PHE A 246 -5.91 -30.22 0.78
C PHE A 246 -6.04 -31.15 -0.44
N LEU A 247 -7.26 -31.34 -0.94
CA LEU A 247 -7.50 -32.13 -2.16
C LEU A 247 -6.87 -31.46 -3.39
N CYS A 248 -6.96 -30.13 -3.49
CA CYS A 248 -6.32 -29.38 -4.56
C CYS A 248 -4.79 -29.43 -4.46
N SER A 249 -4.21 -29.30 -3.26
CA SER A 249 -2.76 -29.41 -3.09
C SER A 249 -2.24 -30.79 -3.47
N LEU A 250 -2.95 -31.86 -3.09
CA LEU A 250 -2.61 -33.23 -3.49
C LEU A 250 -2.74 -33.45 -5.00
N LEU A 251 -3.79 -32.90 -5.63
CA LEU A 251 -3.96 -32.99 -7.09
C LEU A 251 -2.86 -32.24 -7.83
N VAL A 252 -2.41 -31.11 -7.32
CA VAL A 252 -1.35 -30.30 -7.95
C VAL A 252 0.00 -30.99 -7.86
N GLU A 253 0.31 -31.57 -6.69
CA GLU A 253 1.54 -32.33 -6.48
C GLU A 253 1.53 -33.65 -7.27
N GLY A 254 0.38 -34.31 -7.37
CA GLY A 254 0.19 -35.54 -8.16
C GLY A 254 0.19 -35.33 -9.68
N LEU A 255 -0.29 -34.18 -10.16
CA LEU A 255 -0.41 -33.88 -11.59
C LEU A 255 0.74 -33.01 -12.14
N LYS A 256 1.70 -32.59 -11.28
CA LYS A 256 2.77 -31.64 -11.63
C LYS A 256 2.26 -30.40 -12.37
N LEU A 257 1.09 -29.90 -11.95
CA LEU A 257 0.46 -28.73 -12.56
C LEU A 257 1.26 -27.46 -12.25
N SER A 258 1.17 -26.45 -13.11
CA SER A 258 1.76 -25.15 -12.82
C SER A 258 1.14 -24.54 -11.56
N PRO A 259 1.90 -23.76 -10.76
CA PRO A 259 1.39 -23.14 -9.53
C PRO A 259 0.14 -22.29 -9.74
N GLU A 260 -0.07 -21.74 -10.92
CA GLU A 260 -1.24 -20.93 -11.28
C GLU A 260 -2.53 -21.76 -11.43
N ALA A 261 -2.42 -23.00 -11.94
CA ALA A 261 -3.54 -23.94 -12.00
C ALA A 261 -3.95 -24.43 -10.59
N SER A 262 -3.04 -24.40 -9.62
CA SER A 262 -3.29 -24.83 -8.25
C SER A 262 -4.20 -23.87 -7.47
N LEU A 263 -3.96 -22.57 -7.62
CA LEU A 263 -4.73 -21.51 -6.98
C LEU A 263 -6.15 -21.41 -7.54
N SER A 264 -6.31 -21.57 -8.85
CA SER A 264 -7.62 -21.54 -9.51
C SER A 264 -8.50 -22.72 -9.11
N LEU A 265 -7.94 -23.94 -9.00
CA LEU A 265 -8.66 -25.12 -8.49
C LEU A 265 -9.04 -24.99 -7.00
N ALA A 266 -8.12 -24.53 -6.15
CA ALA A 266 -8.38 -24.37 -4.71
C ALA A 266 -9.48 -23.34 -4.39
N VAL A 267 -9.67 -22.33 -5.25
CA VAL A 267 -10.74 -21.33 -5.12
C VAL A 267 -12.06 -21.81 -5.75
N LEU A 268 -12.01 -22.58 -6.85
CA LEU A 268 -13.21 -23.06 -7.54
C LEU A 268 -13.93 -24.23 -6.84
N VAL A 269 -13.19 -25.17 -6.24
CA VAL A 269 -13.81 -26.34 -5.59
C VAL A 269 -14.77 -25.97 -4.44
N PRO A 270 -14.44 -25.00 -3.55
CA PRO A 270 -15.39 -24.52 -2.54
C PRO A 270 -16.62 -23.82 -3.14
N LEU A 271 -16.49 -23.18 -4.31
CA LEU A 271 -17.59 -22.46 -4.98
C LEU A 271 -18.56 -23.41 -5.69
N VAL A 272 -18.07 -24.50 -6.29
CA VAL A 272 -18.92 -25.53 -6.93
C VAL A 272 -19.77 -26.27 -5.88
N GLY A 273 -19.23 -26.46 -4.67
CA GLY A 273 -20.00 -27.01 -3.54
C GLY A 273 -21.17 -26.13 -3.08
N GLN A 274 -21.20 -24.83 -3.42
CA GLN A 274 -22.29 -23.92 -3.05
C GLN A 274 -23.56 -24.12 -3.90
N GLY A 275 -23.47 -24.78 -5.05
CA GLY A 275 -24.63 -25.10 -5.90
C GLY A 275 -25.43 -26.33 -5.43
N ILE A 276 -24.86 -27.17 -4.56
CA ILE A 276 -25.41 -28.49 -4.23
C ILE A 276 -26.23 -28.48 -2.92
N TYR A 277 -26.07 -27.45 -2.08
CA TYR A 277 -26.80 -27.30 -0.80
C TYR A 277 -27.83 -26.16 -0.81
N ARG A 278 -28.51 -25.95 -1.95
CA ARG A 278 -29.83 -25.30 -1.97
C ARG A 278 -30.91 -26.38 -2.03
N ARG A 279 -31.20 -27.00 -0.89
CA ARG A 279 -32.50 -27.56 -0.51
C ARG A 279 -32.67 -27.44 0.99
#